data_AF-A0A3S4B3B9-F1
#
_entry.id   AF-A0A3S4B3B9-F1
#
_cell.length_a   1.000
_cell.length_b   1.000
_cell.length_c   1.000
_cell.angle_alpha   90.00
_cell.angle_beta   90.00
_cell.angle_gamma   90.00
#
_symmetry.space_group_name_H-M   'P 1'
#
loop_
_entity.id
_entity.type
_entity.pdbx_description
1 polymer ?
#
loop_
_entity_poly.entity_id
_entity_poly.type
_entity_poly.pdbx_seq_one_letter_code
_entity_poly.pdbx_strand_id
1 'polypeptide(L)'
;MGSMSIWHWIVVIGVILLLFGRGKISEMMGDVAQGIKAFKKGMSDDDTAKVEPAKPAEPVRTIDHQAPPASTVQPAQTVQPPPADSRKVG
;
A
#
# COMPACT_ATOMS: atom_id res chain seq x y z
N MET A 1 7.72 6.45 47.37
CA MET A 1 7.40 5.14 46.76
C MET A 1 7.20 5.34 45.26
N GLY A 2 8.31 5.50 44.52
CA GLY A 2 8.31 5.76 43.08
C GLY A 2 8.17 4.45 42.33
N SER A 3 6.95 3.95 42.27
CA SER A 3 6.60 2.73 41.56
C SER A 3 7.06 2.81 40.10
N MET A 4 7.97 1.90 39.75
CA MET A 4 8.32 1.48 38.40
C MET A 4 8.95 2.57 37.52
N SER A 5 10.21 2.87 37.84
CA SER A 5 11.19 3.58 37.01
C SER A 5 10.97 3.30 35.51
N ILE A 6 11.07 4.32 34.67
CA ILE A 6 10.99 4.27 33.19
C ILE A 6 11.80 3.09 32.60
N TRP A 7 12.88 2.70 33.28
CA TRP A 7 13.68 1.52 32.98
C TRP A 7 12.89 0.20 32.93
N HIS A 8 11.91 0.01 33.81
CA HIS A 8 11.05 -1.17 33.82
C HIS A 8 10.18 -1.24 32.55
N TRP A 9 9.60 -0.11 32.13
CA TRP A 9 8.78 -0.05 30.92
C TRP A 9 9.56 -0.37 29.65
N ILE A 10 10.82 0.06 29.56
CA ILE A 10 11.71 -0.32 28.44
C ILE A 10 11.94 -1.83 28.40
N VAL A 11 12.21 -2.45 29.56
CA VAL A 11 12.43 -3.91 29.65
C VAL A 11 11.16 -4.67 29.28
N VAL A 12 9.99 -4.24 29.76
CA VAL A 12 8.70 -4.87 29.45
C VAL A 12 8.38 -4.78 27.97
N ILE A 13 8.55 -3.60 27.35
CA ILE A 13 8.36 -3.44 25.90
C ILE A 13 9.34 -4.33 25.13
N GLY A 14 10.61 -4.39 25.56
CA GLY A 14 11.61 -5.27 24.94
C GLY A 14 11.20 -6.74 24.96
N VAL A 15 10.65 -7.22 26.09
CA VAL A 15 10.15 -8.60 26.21
C VAL A 15 8.93 -8.84 25.32
N ILE A 16 7.97 -7.91 25.27
CA ILE A 16 6.80 -8.03 24.38
C ILE A 16 7.22 -8.04 22.91
N LEU A 17 8.15 -7.16 22.49
CA LEU A 17 8.70 -7.16 21.13
C LEU A 17 9.39 -8.49 20.80
N LEU A 18 10.02 -9.15 21.79
CA LEU A 18 10.68 -10.44 21.61
C LEU A 18 9.69 -11.61 21.52
N LEU A 19 8.62 -11.62 22.33
CA LEU A 19 7.58 -12.66 22.28
C LEU A 19 6.72 -12.58 21.02
N PHE A 20 6.32 -11.36 20.65
CA PHE A 20 5.42 -11.14 19.51
C PHE A 20 6.19 -10.96 18.19
N GLY A 21 7.49 -10.63 18.26
CA GLY A 21 8.34 -10.36 17.10
C GLY A 21 7.99 -9.04 16.39
N ARG A 22 8.95 -8.51 15.62
CA ARG A 22 8.79 -7.24 14.88
C ARG A 22 7.69 -7.26 13.81
N GLY A 23 7.39 -8.43 13.24
CA GLY A 23 6.44 -8.56 12.12
C GLY A 23 4.98 -8.36 12.51
N LYS A 24 4.53 -8.98 13.61
CA LYS A 24 3.14 -8.87 14.08
C LYS A 24 2.83 -7.49 14.65
N ILE A 25 3.79 -6.87 15.33
CA ILE A 25 3.61 -5.56 15.97
C ILE A 25 3.54 -4.46 14.93
N SER A 26 4.32 -4.51 13.84
CA SER A 26 4.21 -3.53 12.75
C SER A 26 2.87 -3.59 12.01
N GLU A 27 2.34 -4.77 11.72
CA GLU A 27 1.00 -4.89 11.11
C GLU A 27 -0.09 -4.34 12.04
N MET A 28 -0.11 -4.76 13.31
CA MET A 28 -1.12 -4.31 14.28
C MET A 28 -0.98 -2.82 14.62
N MET A 29 0.25 -2.31 14.72
CA MET A 29 0.49 -0.88 14.96
C MET A 29 0.04 -0.03 13.76
N GLY A 30 0.13 -0.56 12.53
CA GLY A 30 -0.39 0.09 11.32
C GLY A 30 -1.91 0.29 11.39
N ASP A 31 -2.65 -0.77 11.70
CA ASP A 31 -4.12 -0.71 11.82
C ASP A 31 -4.56 0.18 13.00
N VAL A 32 -3.87 0.09 14.14
CA VAL A 32 -4.13 0.94 15.31
C VAL A 32 -3.81 2.41 15.00
N ALA A 33 -2.68 2.70 14.34
CA ALA A 33 -2.31 4.05 13.94
C ALA A 33 -3.32 4.64 12.96
N GLN A 34 -3.84 3.84 12.02
CA GLN A 34 -4.85 4.28 11.07
C GLN A 34 -6.18 4.60 11.76
N GLY A 35 -6.61 3.77 12.73
CA GLY A 35 -7.79 4.03 13.55
C GLY A 35 -7.67 5.29 14.41
N ILE A 36 -6.53 5.49 15.08
CA ILE A 36 -6.27 6.69 15.88
C ILE A 36 -6.14 7.94 14.98
N LYS A 37 -5.51 7.82 13.80
CA LYS A 37 -5.40 8.92 12.82
C LYS A 37 -6.76 9.30 12.27
N ALA A 38 -7.63 8.34 11.97
CA ALA A 38 -9.00 8.59 11.52
C ALA A 38 -9.84 9.24 12.62
N PHE A 39 -9.69 8.80 13.88
CA PHE A 39 -10.34 9.42 15.03
C PHE A 39 -9.89 10.87 15.24
N LYS A 40 -8.58 11.11 15.19
CA LYS A 40 -8.02 12.47 15.31
C LYS A 40 -8.38 13.35 14.12
N LYS A 41 -8.37 12.80 12.90
CA LYS A 41 -8.82 13.49 11.69
C LYS A 41 -10.29 13.88 11.84
N GLY A 42 -11.17 12.96 12.19
CA GLY A 42 -12.60 13.24 12.38
C GLY A 42 -12.88 14.28 13.46
N MET A 43 -12.13 14.25 14.57
CA MET A 43 -12.25 15.26 15.63
C MET A 43 -11.67 16.62 15.23
N SER A 44 -10.60 16.66 14.42
CA SER A 44 -10.01 17.90 13.90
C SER A 44 -10.70 18.45 12.64
N ASP A 45 -11.45 17.62 11.91
CA ASP A 45 -12.22 18.02 10.72
C ASP A 45 -13.45 18.87 11.12
N ASP A 46 -14.00 18.62 12.33
CA ASP A 46 -15.05 19.45 12.94
C ASP A 46 -14.57 20.89 13.20
N ASP A 47 -13.27 21.07 13.48
CA ASP A 47 -12.64 22.38 13.75
C ASP A 47 -11.98 23.02 12.51
N THR A 48 -11.57 22.24 11.50
CA THR A 48 -10.77 22.73 10.38
C THR A 48 -11.02 21.93 9.10
N ALA A 49 -12.08 22.27 8.40
CA ALA A 49 -12.23 21.86 7.01
C ALA A 49 -11.01 22.35 6.19
N LYS A 50 -10.34 21.40 5.51
CA LYS A 50 -9.36 21.60 4.42
C LYS A 50 -7.91 21.87 4.81
N VAL A 51 -7.14 20.81 5.07
CA VAL A 51 -5.80 20.60 4.46
C VAL A 51 -5.51 19.09 4.37
N GLU A 52 -5.61 18.51 3.17
CA GLU A 52 -4.74 17.40 2.78
C GLU A 52 -4.14 17.78 1.42
N PRO A 53 -2.84 17.49 1.21
CA PRO A 53 -2.48 16.14 0.81
C PRO A 53 -1.31 15.56 1.62
N ALA A 54 -1.58 14.51 2.41
CA ALA A 54 -0.55 13.54 2.71
C ALA A 54 -0.33 12.68 1.45
N LYS A 55 0.78 12.96 0.76
CA LYS A 55 1.32 12.27 -0.40
C LYS A 55 1.17 10.73 -0.27
N PRO A 56 0.63 10.03 -1.29
CA PRO A 56 0.58 8.57 -1.31
C PRO A 56 1.98 8.00 -1.10
N ALA A 57 2.11 7.04 -0.19
CA ALA A 57 3.24 6.15 -0.16
C ALA A 57 3.29 5.44 -1.52
N GLU A 58 4.27 5.82 -2.33
CA GLU A 58 4.55 5.21 -3.62
C GLU A 58 4.82 3.72 -3.38
N PRO A 59 4.04 2.79 -3.93
CA PRO A 59 4.44 1.40 -3.93
C PRO A 59 5.70 1.32 -4.80
N VAL A 60 6.85 1.08 -4.16
CA VAL A 60 8.11 0.75 -4.82
C VAL A 60 7.86 -0.51 -5.66
N ARG A 61 7.48 -0.30 -6.91
CA ARG A 61 7.45 -1.29 -7.97
C ARG A 61 8.86 -1.36 -8.54
N THR A 62 9.65 -2.31 -8.08
CA THR A 62 10.59 -3.03 -8.96
C THR A 62 10.91 -4.37 -8.32
N ILE A 63 10.07 -5.35 -8.64
CA ILE A 63 10.55 -6.72 -8.84
C ILE A 63 11.55 -6.63 -9.99
N ASP A 64 12.81 -6.83 -9.63
CA ASP A 64 13.88 -7.41 -10.42
C ASP A 64 13.46 -7.80 -11.85
N HIS A 65 13.60 -6.87 -12.80
CA HIS A 65 13.68 -7.19 -14.22
C HIS A 65 15.13 -6.96 -14.63
N GLN A 66 15.99 -7.92 -14.28
CA GLN A 66 17.32 -8.01 -14.82
C GLN A 66 17.52 -9.36 -15.54
N ALA A 67 17.94 -9.24 -16.81
CA ALA A 67 18.55 -10.22 -17.73
C ALA A 67 17.63 -10.88 -18.79
N PRO A 68 18.16 -11.25 -19.99
CA PRO A 68 18.58 -10.40 -21.13
C PRO A 68 17.79 -10.70 -22.44
N PRO A 69 17.99 -9.94 -23.54
CA PRO A 69 17.21 -10.05 -24.78
C PRO A 69 17.67 -11.23 -25.66
N ALA A 70 16.81 -12.23 -25.83
CA ALA A 70 16.94 -13.21 -26.91
C ALA A 70 15.59 -13.87 -27.21
N SER A 71 14.87 -13.37 -28.21
CA SER A 71 14.16 -14.19 -29.20
C SER A 71 13.45 -13.31 -30.24
N THR A 72 14.10 -13.26 -31.40
CA THR A 72 13.58 -12.87 -32.70
C THR A 72 12.34 -13.70 -33.06
N VAL A 73 11.16 -13.10 -33.13
CA VAL A 73 10.14 -13.46 -34.15
C VAL A 73 9.10 -12.34 -34.28
N GLN A 74 9.27 -11.52 -35.33
CA GLN A 74 8.18 -10.79 -35.95
C GLN A 74 7.37 -11.79 -36.79
N PRO A 75 6.04 -11.73 -36.73
CA PRO A 75 5.26 -11.84 -37.95
C PRO A 75 4.37 -10.61 -38.07
N ALA A 76 4.68 -9.81 -39.08
CA ALA A 76 3.76 -8.87 -39.68
C ALA A 76 2.49 -9.60 -40.12
N GLN A 77 1.31 -9.16 -39.66
CA GLN A 77 0.07 -9.20 -40.45
C GLN A 77 -0.83 -8.01 -40.08
N THR A 78 -0.73 -6.99 -40.94
CA THR A 78 -1.83 -6.12 -41.39
C THR A 78 -3.16 -6.89 -41.45
N VAL A 79 -4.25 -6.30 -40.95
CA VAL A 79 -5.49 -6.01 -41.71
C VAL A 79 -6.57 -5.49 -40.75
N GLN A 80 -7.24 -4.45 -41.25
CA GLN A 80 -8.17 -3.50 -40.67
C GLN A 80 -9.58 -4.08 -40.40
N PRO A 81 -10.46 -3.41 -39.63
CA PRO A 81 -11.75 -3.90 -39.13
C PRO A 81 -12.89 -3.98 -40.18
N PRO A 82 -14.07 -4.55 -39.82
CA PRO A 82 -15.09 -5.02 -40.75
C PRO A 82 -16.06 -3.91 -41.20
N PRO A 83 -16.46 -3.91 -42.48
CA PRO A 83 -17.77 -3.42 -42.89
C PRO A 83 -18.67 -4.62 -43.24
N ALA A 84 -19.72 -4.81 -42.45
CA ALA A 84 -20.78 -5.77 -42.72
C ALA A 84 -21.47 -5.44 -44.05
N ASP A 85 -21.25 -6.30 -45.04
CA ASP A 85 -21.96 -6.32 -46.31
C ASP A 85 -23.24 -7.16 -46.14
N SER A 86 -24.37 -6.66 -46.66
CA SER A 86 -25.25 -7.38 -47.58
C SER A 86 -26.67 -6.83 -47.58
N ARG A 87 -26.82 -5.84 -48.46
CA ARG A 87 -28.06 -5.41 -49.11
C ARG A 87 -28.30 -6.32 -50.32
N LYS A 88 -29.23 -7.28 -50.25
CA LYS A 88 -29.88 -7.91 -51.44
C LYS A 88 -31.03 -8.80 -50.93
N VAL A 89 -32.30 -8.41 -51.02
CA VAL A 89 -33.22 -8.51 -52.17
C VAL A 89 -33.01 -9.76 -53.04
N GLY A 90 -33.96 -10.68 -52.94
CA GLY A 90 -34.09 -11.93 -53.69
C GLY A 90 -35.27 -12.71 -53.15
#